data_AF-A0A8E2F9X9-F1
#
_entry.id   AF-A0A8E2F9X9-F1
#
_cell.length_a   1.000
_cell.length_b   1.000
_cell.length_c   1.000
_cell.angle_alpha   90.00
_cell.angle_beta   90.00
_cell.angle_gamma   90.00
#
_symmetry.space_group_name_H-M   'P 1'
#
loop_
_entity.id
_entity.type
_entity.pdbx_description
1 polymer ?
#
loop_
_entity_poly.entity_id
_entity_poly.type
_entity_poly.pdbx_seq_one_letter_code
_entity_poly.pdbx_strand_id
1 'polypeptide(L)'
;MAFASVFAFTCAVPLCFVQYSALANCALAYRNDSNIRELNAQQSINSSARSIDGSWLSISVEFCYMFNYFGNKSHPNKLSYQILQNLYKLSGQYSIIRAGGATASPPNGTKYTYDLNYQDNSSLGINNTVAEGQRVWNALRDSLYAFELGNEVEGWNKDGRSADWSPELYVPDYLKYTDLFDMSSIATLAYNLMNYTNVVNRVRNKLYILLEPNGISSVFGSALWYLDYNLYIASSTEVAKMYFHIGTPYRYSLWAPFPGAANDSALIRPTYYAALMLATALKGGQKQVFPIIQEDHLVWYSLYSRGSLDSIVVVNMNMYNSTMTTPCPSLRFKIPNIKERLSVRKLTASGAEAKTGYTWAGTTVNDQGGIVGQEQIEYIETGDVINVQDSEAILISIGKD
;
A
#
# COMPACT_ATOMS: atom_id res chain seq x y z
N MET A 1 -7.98 -39.59 1.29
CA MET A 1 -6.50 -39.51 1.32
C MET A 1 -6.03 -38.83 0.05
N ALA A 2 -5.71 -37.55 0.14
CA ALA A 2 -4.96 -36.82 -0.88
C ALA A 2 -3.95 -35.97 -0.10
N PHE A 3 -2.69 -36.39 -0.11
CA PHE A 3 -1.57 -35.67 0.47
C PHE A 3 -1.25 -34.49 -0.44
N ALA A 4 -1.36 -33.26 0.06
CA ALA A 4 -0.77 -32.09 -0.57
C ALA A 4 0.65 -31.93 0.00
N SER A 5 1.62 -32.41 -0.77
CA SER A 5 3.05 -32.30 -0.49
C SER A 5 3.50 -30.85 -0.62
N VAL A 6 4.01 -30.27 0.47
CA VAL A 6 4.69 -28.97 0.46
C VAL A 6 6.09 -29.16 -0.13
N PHE A 7 6.29 -28.70 -1.36
CA PHE A 7 7.62 -28.58 -1.95
C PHE A 7 8.22 -27.22 -1.58
N ALA A 8 9.29 -27.24 -0.77
CA ALA A 8 10.14 -26.10 -0.54
C ALA A 8 11.06 -25.90 -1.77
N PHE A 9 10.80 -24.87 -2.57
CA PHE A 9 11.76 -24.39 -3.57
C PHE A 9 12.59 -23.27 -2.96
N THR A 10 13.87 -23.53 -2.76
CA THR A 10 14.89 -22.51 -2.50
C THR A 10 15.24 -21.84 -3.83
N CYS A 11 14.74 -20.64 -4.07
CA CYS A 11 15.28 -19.74 -5.09
C CYS A 11 15.93 -18.54 -4.39
N ALA A 12 17.26 -18.50 -4.42
CA ALA A 12 18.04 -17.36 -4.03
C ALA A 12 17.79 -16.22 -5.03
N VAL A 13 17.13 -15.16 -4.59
CA VAL A 13 17.13 -13.86 -5.30
C VAL A 13 18.22 -13.00 -4.65
N PRO A 14 19.24 -12.55 -5.40
CA PRO A 14 20.29 -11.72 -4.84
C PRO A 14 19.72 -10.36 -4.42
N LEU A 15 19.89 -10.05 -3.14
CA LEU A 15 19.58 -8.77 -2.50
C LEU A 15 20.58 -7.71 -2.99
N CYS A 16 20.15 -6.79 -3.85
CA CYS A 16 20.81 -5.49 -3.96
C CYS A 16 20.23 -4.57 -2.87
N PHE A 17 21.00 -4.36 -1.81
CA PHE A 17 20.74 -3.32 -0.82
C PHE A 17 21.13 -1.96 -1.43
N VAL A 18 20.18 -1.04 -1.57
CA VAL A 18 20.50 0.39 -1.56
C VAL A 18 20.72 0.79 -0.11
N GLN A 19 21.98 0.73 0.34
CA GLN A 19 22.38 1.46 1.53
C GLN A 19 22.22 2.96 1.24
N TYR A 20 21.22 3.60 1.82
CA TYR A 20 21.23 5.04 2.07
C TYR A 20 22.26 5.33 3.18
N SER A 21 23.54 5.07 2.91
CA SER A 21 24.63 5.65 3.67
C SER A 21 24.94 7.00 3.05
N ALA A 22 24.83 8.04 3.87
CA ALA A 22 25.26 9.40 3.57
C ALA A 22 26.67 9.40 2.96
N LEU A 23 26.74 9.53 1.64
CA LEU A 23 27.88 10.07 0.93
C LEU A 23 27.38 11.30 0.19
N ALA A 24 27.43 12.42 0.91
CA ALA A 24 27.64 13.70 0.28
C ALA A 24 28.86 13.58 -0.66
N ASN A 25 28.71 14.08 -1.89
CA ASN A 25 29.70 14.08 -2.98
C ASN A 25 29.85 12.78 -3.78
N CYS A 26 28.79 12.38 -4.48
CA CYS A 26 28.96 11.95 -5.86
C CYS A 26 28.15 12.92 -6.73
N ALA A 27 28.84 13.66 -7.60
CA ALA A 27 28.19 14.35 -8.69
C ALA A 27 27.52 13.27 -9.55
N LEU A 28 26.20 13.11 -9.42
CA LEU A 28 25.39 12.42 -10.41
C LEU A 28 25.62 13.17 -11.71
N ALA A 29 26.46 12.59 -12.59
CA ALA A 29 26.68 13.13 -13.91
C ALA A 29 25.32 13.33 -14.59
N TYR A 30 25.11 14.49 -15.20
CA TYR A 30 23.90 14.81 -15.95
C TYR A 30 23.59 13.69 -16.94
N ARG A 31 22.54 12.91 -16.66
CA ARG A 31 22.17 11.73 -17.45
C ARG A 31 21.03 12.09 -18.41
N ASN A 32 21.32 12.84 -19.46
CA ASN A 32 20.41 12.87 -20.61
C ASN A 32 20.58 11.57 -21.38
N ASP A 33 19.76 10.56 -21.08
CA ASP A 33 19.68 9.38 -21.92
C ASP A 33 19.04 9.80 -23.25
N SER A 34 19.87 9.98 -24.29
CA SER A 34 19.39 10.28 -25.64
C SER A 34 18.68 9.08 -26.27
N ASN A 35 18.80 7.88 -25.68
CA ASN A 35 18.14 6.69 -26.16
C ASN A 35 16.64 6.76 -25.85
N ILE A 36 15.86 6.61 -26.91
CA ILE A 36 14.41 6.46 -26.80
C ILE A 36 14.14 4.98 -26.57
N ARG A 37 13.50 4.66 -25.44
CA ARG A 37 13.09 3.28 -25.10
C ARG A 37 11.69 3.03 -25.63
N GLU A 38 11.44 1.88 -26.25
CA GLU A 38 10.07 1.50 -26.60
C GLU A 38 9.32 1.06 -25.34
N LEU A 39 8.17 1.68 -25.07
CA LEU A 39 7.33 1.33 -23.93
C LEU A 39 6.50 0.08 -24.25
N ASN A 40 7.18 -1.05 -24.41
CA ASN A 40 6.56 -2.30 -24.85
C ASN A 40 5.53 -2.80 -23.84
N ALA A 41 4.29 -3.02 -24.28
CA ALA A 41 3.27 -3.70 -23.49
C ALA A 41 2.44 -4.59 -24.41
N GLN A 42 2.12 -5.80 -23.97
CA GLN A 42 1.20 -6.65 -24.72
C GLN A 42 -0.19 -6.02 -24.69
N GLN A 43 -0.87 -5.90 -25.83
CA GLN A 43 -2.23 -5.33 -25.84
C GLN A 43 -3.27 -6.27 -25.23
N SER A 44 -2.99 -7.58 -25.28
CA SER A 44 -3.83 -8.60 -24.68
C SER A 44 -3.00 -9.73 -24.10
N ILE A 45 -3.51 -10.33 -23.04
CA ILE A 45 -2.92 -11.47 -22.35
C ILE A 45 -3.98 -12.55 -22.18
N ASN A 46 -3.55 -13.80 -22.18
CA ASN A 46 -4.34 -14.90 -21.65
C ASN A 46 -3.64 -15.41 -20.39
N SER A 47 -4.10 -14.93 -19.23
CA SER A 47 -3.46 -15.23 -17.96
C SER A 47 -4.48 -15.51 -16.87
N SER A 48 -4.20 -16.53 -16.07
CA SER A 48 -4.90 -16.83 -14.82
C SER A 48 -4.27 -16.13 -13.61
N ALA A 49 -3.35 -15.18 -13.83
CA ALA A 49 -2.73 -14.42 -12.76
C ALA A 49 -3.79 -13.75 -11.88
N ARG A 50 -3.53 -13.71 -10.57
CA ARG A 50 -4.40 -13.06 -9.60
C ARG A 50 -4.64 -11.61 -9.98
N SER A 51 -5.88 -11.16 -9.77
CA SER A 51 -6.25 -9.76 -9.92
C SER A 51 -6.33 -9.04 -8.58
N ILE A 52 -6.03 -7.75 -8.59
CA ILE A 52 -6.22 -6.82 -7.47
C ILE A 52 -7.31 -5.78 -7.77
N ASP A 53 -7.89 -5.20 -6.74
CA ASP A 53 -8.89 -4.13 -6.84
C ASP A 53 -8.60 -3.01 -5.84
N GLY A 54 -9.46 -1.99 -5.77
CA GLY A 54 -9.24 -0.85 -4.87
C GLY A 54 -9.11 -1.19 -3.38
N SER A 55 -9.56 -2.37 -2.93
CA SER A 55 -9.30 -2.83 -1.55
C SER A 55 -7.84 -3.17 -1.29
N TRP A 56 -6.97 -3.18 -2.32
CA TRP A 56 -5.52 -3.24 -2.20
C TRP A 56 -4.93 -2.02 -1.48
N LEU A 57 -5.64 -0.89 -1.49
CA LEU A 57 -5.28 0.35 -0.79
C LEU A 57 -5.73 0.35 0.68
N SER A 58 -5.62 -0.81 1.34
CA SER A 58 -6.02 -0.96 2.75
C SER A 58 -4.91 -0.48 3.68
N ILE A 59 -5.32 -0.14 4.91
CA ILE A 59 -4.43 0.44 5.92
C ILE A 59 -4.50 -0.34 7.22
N SER A 60 -3.39 -0.37 7.95
CA SER A 60 -3.34 -0.82 9.33
C SER A 60 -3.16 0.37 10.25
N VAL A 61 -3.93 0.44 11.33
CA VAL A 61 -3.82 1.51 12.34
C VAL A 61 -3.67 0.85 13.71
N GLU A 62 -2.67 1.29 14.49
CA GLU A 62 -2.58 0.89 15.90
C GLU A 62 -3.86 1.26 16.65
N PHE A 63 -4.30 0.38 17.56
CA PHE A 63 -5.55 0.62 18.28
C PHE A 63 -5.57 1.97 18.99
N CYS A 64 -4.46 2.32 19.66
CA CYS A 64 -4.35 3.55 20.42
C CYS A 64 -4.53 4.82 19.56
N TYR A 65 -4.34 4.73 18.24
CA TYR A 65 -4.52 5.86 17.31
C TYR A 65 -5.87 5.86 16.59
N MET A 66 -6.70 4.81 16.74
CA MET A 66 -8.00 4.72 16.09
C MET A 66 -8.90 5.93 16.38
N PHE A 67 -8.91 6.40 17.63
CA PHE A 67 -9.67 7.59 18.01
C PHE A 67 -9.14 8.86 17.34
N ASN A 68 -7.82 9.03 17.22
CA ASN A 68 -7.25 10.19 16.54
C ASN A 68 -7.60 10.18 15.05
N TYR A 69 -7.43 9.02 14.39
CA TYR A 69 -7.65 8.90 12.96
C TYR A 69 -9.13 8.97 12.57
N PHE A 70 -10.05 8.40 13.35
CA PHE A 70 -11.43 8.26 12.90
C PHE A 70 -12.46 9.00 13.77
N GLY A 71 -12.08 9.42 14.98
CA GLY A 71 -13.00 10.03 15.93
C GLY A 71 -14.07 9.05 16.43
N ASN A 72 -15.25 9.58 16.73
CA ASN A 72 -16.42 8.80 17.15
C ASN A 72 -17.68 9.25 16.40
N LYS A 73 -18.83 8.59 16.66
CA LYS A 73 -20.10 8.86 15.96
C LYS A 73 -20.56 10.32 16.05
N SER A 74 -20.31 10.99 17.17
CA SER A 74 -20.73 12.39 17.38
C SER A 74 -19.70 13.39 16.86
N HIS A 75 -18.42 13.00 16.80
CA HIS A 75 -17.30 13.84 16.39
C HIS A 75 -16.37 13.05 15.45
N PRO A 76 -16.79 12.78 14.21
CA PRO A 76 -15.97 12.04 13.26
C PRO A 76 -14.78 12.89 12.78
N ASN A 77 -13.64 12.24 12.51
CA ASN A 77 -12.52 12.92 11.88
C ASN A 77 -12.82 13.14 10.38
N LYS A 78 -13.21 14.37 10.04
CA LYS A 78 -13.61 14.74 8.67
C LYS A 78 -12.48 14.64 7.65
N LEU A 79 -11.24 14.89 8.06
CA LEU A 79 -10.06 14.78 7.20
C LEU A 79 -9.87 13.33 6.75
N SER A 80 -9.74 12.41 7.70
CA SER A 80 -9.57 10.98 7.39
C SER A 80 -10.75 10.42 6.61
N TYR A 81 -11.97 10.85 6.92
CA TYR A 81 -13.16 10.50 6.15
C TYR A 81 -13.01 10.92 4.68
N GLN A 82 -12.66 12.18 4.42
CA GLN A 82 -12.53 12.70 3.06
C GLN A 82 -11.39 12.04 2.29
N ILE A 83 -10.28 11.75 2.95
CA ILE A 83 -9.13 11.02 2.39
C ILE A 83 -9.56 9.64 1.88
N LEU A 84 -10.21 8.84 2.74
CA LEU A 84 -10.70 7.51 2.36
C LEU A 84 -11.77 7.59 1.26
N GLN A 85 -12.61 8.63 1.29
CA GLN A 85 -13.60 8.85 0.22
C GLN A 85 -12.97 9.14 -1.14
N ASN A 86 -11.84 9.83 -1.21
CA ASN A 86 -11.17 10.07 -2.48
C ASN A 86 -10.66 8.75 -3.09
N LEU A 87 -10.05 7.88 -2.27
CA LEU A 87 -9.59 6.57 -2.71
C LEU A 87 -10.76 5.70 -3.22
N TYR A 88 -11.90 5.74 -2.51
CA TYR A 88 -13.12 5.07 -2.96
C TYR A 88 -13.62 5.62 -4.31
N LYS A 89 -13.73 6.95 -4.44
CA LYS A 89 -14.22 7.58 -5.69
C LYS A 89 -13.35 7.25 -6.90
N LEU A 90 -12.04 7.12 -6.71
CA LEU A 90 -11.11 6.79 -7.79
C LEU A 90 -11.11 5.29 -8.12
N SER A 91 -11.04 4.43 -7.10
CA SER A 91 -10.85 2.98 -7.30
C SER A 91 -12.15 2.19 -7.43
N GLY A 92 -13.26 2.74 -6.91
CA GLY A 92 -14.56 2.07 -6.82
C GLY A 92 -14.70 1.08 -5.66
N GLN A 93 -13.71 0.99 -4.75
CA GLN A 93 -13.75 0.10 -3.58
C GLN A 93 -13.30 0.82 -2.32
N TYR A 94 -13.89 0.46 -1.18
CA TYR A 94 -13.46 0.99 0.11
C TYR A 94 -12.18 0.31 0.56
N SER A 95 -11.24 1.10 1.11
CA SER A 95 -10.13 0.59 1.90
C SER A 95 -10.68 -0.22 3.08
N ILE A 96 -9.97 -1.30 3.43
CA ILE A 96 -10.21 -2.05 4.66
C ILE A 96 -9.27 -1.50 5.73
N ILE A 97 -9.76 -1.39 6.95
CA ILE A 97 -8.98 -0.91 8.09
C ILE A 97 -8.65 -2.13 8.96
N ARG A 98 -7.38 -2.50 9.05
CA ARG A 98 -6.88 -3.43 10.06
C ARG A 98 -6.59 -2.64 11.34
N ALA A 99 -7.46 -2.81 12.33
CA ALA A 99 -7.43 -2.13 13.61
C ALA A 99 -7.17 -3.14 14.74
N GLY A 100 -6.60 -2.70 15.84
CA GLY A 100 -7.07 -3.18 17.14
C GLY A 100 -8.16 -2.23 17.63
N GLY A 101 -9.20 -2.73 18.32
CA GLY A 101 -10.25 -1.98 19.05
C GLY A 101 -11.28 -1.10 18.28
N ALA A 102 -12.58 -1.20 18.65
CA ALA A 102 -13.70 -0.84 17.78
C ALA A 102 -14.69 0.20 18.34
N THR A 103 -14.45 1.49 18.09
CA THR A 103 -15.47 2.57 18.19
C THR A 103 -15.33 3.70 17.14
N ALA A 104 -14.75 3.40 15.97
CA ALA A 104 -14.45 4.38 14.91
C ALA A 104 -15.66 4.74 14.00
N SER A 105 -15.57 5.86 13.25
CA SER A 105 -16.61 6.33 12.31
C SER A 105 -16.07 6.66 10.90
N PRO A 106 -15.60 5.64 10.14
CA PRO A 106 -15.10 5.79 8.77
C PRO A 106 -16.27 5.94 7.76
N PRO A 107 -15.98 6.14 6.46
CA PRO A 107 -16.96 5.97 5.40
C PRO A 107 -17.88 4.76 5.56
N ASN A 108 -19.19 4.96 5.32
CA ASN A 108 -20.15 3.86 5.29
C ASN A 108 -19.72 2.81 4.25
N GLY A 109 -19.80 1.53 4.60
CA GLY A 109 -19.31 0.42 3.77
C GLY A 109 -17.85 0.01 4.01
N THR A 110 -17.08 0.78 4.80
CA THR A 110 -15.72 0.39 5.22
C THR A 110 -15.77 -0.92 6.02
N LYS A 111 -14.85 -1.84 5.70
CA LYS A 111 -14.71 -3.10 6.41
C LYS A 111 -13.51 -3.08 7.37
N TYR A 112 -13.55 -3.92 8.40
CA TYR A 112 -12.56 -3.98 9.46
C TYR A 112 -11.95 -5.36 9.67
N THR A 113 -10.63 -5.43 9.73
CA THR A 113 -9.96 -6.56 10.39
C THR A 113 -9.68 -6.14 11.84
N TYR A 114 -10.05 -6.96 12.81
CA TYR A 114 -9.85 -6.66 14.23
C TYR A 114 -8.86 -7.64 14.86
N ASP A 115 -7.76 -7.15 15.42
CA ASP A 115 -6.82 -7.97 16.19
C ASP A 115 -7.35 -8.28 17.59
N LEU A 116 -7.58 -9.55 17.87
CA LEU A 116 -7.87 -10.10 19.19
C LEU A 116 -6.56 -10.51 19.83
N ASN A 117 -6.09 -9.68 20.77
CA ASN A 117 -4.92 -10.04 21.55
C ASN A 117 -5.28 -11.17 22.53
N TYR A 118 -4.46 -12.22 22.53
CA TYR A 118 -4.58 -13.35 23.43
C TYR A 118 -3.23 -13.75 24.04
N GLN A 119 -2.32 -12.79 24.16
CA GLN A 119 -1.04 -12.97 24.82
C GLN A 119 -1.21 -13.47 26.26
N ASP A 120 -2.24 -13.03 27.00
CA ASP A 120 -2.65 -13.65 28.26
C ASP A 120 -3.45 -14.93 28.01
N ASN A 121 -2.83 -16.10 28.26
CA ASN A 121 -3.46 -17.41 28.14
C ASN A 121 -4.01 -17.97 29.45
N SER A 122 -4.09 -17.17 30.51
CA SER A 122 -4.81 -17.55 31.72
C SER A 122 -6.29 -17.78 31.42
N SER A 123 -6.99 -18.49 32.30
CA SER A 123 -8.45 -18.66 32.16
C SER A 123 -9.19 -17.31 32.09
N LEU A 124 -8.69 -16.28 32.76
CA LEU A 124 -9.24 -14.93 32.68
C LEU A 124 -8.94 -14.28 31.33
N GLY A 125 -7.69 -14.36 30.85
CA GLY A 125 -7.29 -13.87 29.52
C GLY A 125 -8.11 -14.48 28.39
N ILE A 126 -8.27 -15.81 28.41
CA ILE A 126 -9.13 -16.53 27.46
C ILE A 126 -10.58 -16.00 27.49
N ASN A 127 -11.17 -15.88 28.68
CA ASN A 127 -12.54 -15.37 28.82
C ASN A 127 -12.67 -13.93 28.33
N ASN A 128 -11.65 -13.09 28.57
CA ASN A 128 -11.61 -11.71 28.10
C ASN A 128 -11.54 -11.66 26.57
N THR A 129 -10.66 -12.44 25.93
CA THR A 129 -10.56 -12.50 24.46
C THR A 129 -11.89 -12.94 23.83
N VAL A 130 -12.56 -13.95 24.38
CA VAL A 130 -13.87 -14.41 23.87
C VAL A 130 -14.94 -13.32 24.04
N ALA A 131 -15.01 -12.70 25.22
CA ALA A 131 -15.97 -11.62 25.49
C ALA A 131 -15.70 -10.39 24.60
N GLU A 132 -14.44 -10.07 24.33
CA GLU A 132 -14.04 -9.01 23.40
C GLU A 132 -14.49 -9.32 21.97
N GLY A 133 -14.18 -10.52 21.45
CA GLY A 133 -14.61 -10.94 20.12
C GLY A 133 -16.14 -10.89 19.96
N GLN A 134 -16.90 -11.33 20.96
CA GLN A 134 -18.36 -11.22 20.95
C GLN A 134 -18.83 -9.75 20.92
N ARG A 135 -18.20 -8.86 21.70
CA ARG A 135 -18.54 -7.42 21.70
C ARG A 135 -18.23 -6.77 20.36
N VAL A 136 -17.09 -7.09 19.75
CA VAL A 136 -16.68 -6.57 18.45
C VAL A 136 -17.62 -7.07 17.36
N TRP A 137 -17.95 -8.36 17.35
CA TRP A 137 -18.95 -8.93 16.44
C TRP A 137 -20.30 -8.22 16.58
N ASN A 138 -20.71 -7.96 17.83
CA ASN A 138 -21.93 -7.23 18.15
C ASN A 138 -21.94 -5.78 17.67
N ALA A 139 -20.80 -5.10 17.76
CA ALA A 139 -20.67 -3.71 17.36
C ALA A 139 -20.53 -3.52 15.84
N LEU A 140 -19.74 -4.37 15.18
CA LEU A 140 -19.34 -4.17 13.78
C LEU A 140 -20.25 -4.90 12.78
N ARG A 141 -20.78 -6.08 13.12
CA ARG A 141 -21.67 -6.87 12.25
C ARG A 141 -21.12 -6.96 10.82
N ASP A 142 -21.88 -6.51 9.83
CA ASP A 142 -21.54 -6.53 8.42
C ASP A 142 -20.25 -5.76 8.10
N SER A 143 -19.83 -4.82 8.95
CA SER A 143 -18.58 -4.08 8.79
C SER A 143 -17.35 -4.86 9.23
N LEU A 144 -17.49 -6.01 9.91
CA LEU A 144 -16.36 -6.88 10.22
C LEU A 144 -15.96 -7.69 8.98
N TYR A 145 -14.72 -7.55 8.54
CA TYR A 145 -14.10 -8.36 7.48
C TYR A 145 -13.55 -9.67 8.04
N ALA A 146 -12.75 -9.59 9.11
CA ALA A 146 -12.09 -10.71 9.74
C ALA A 146 -11.70 -10.36 11.19
N PHE A 147 -11.49 -11.38 12.00
CA PHE A 147 -10.63 -11.25 13.18
C PHE A 147 -9.20 -11.62 12.79
N GLU A 148 -8.22 -10.99 13.43
CA GLU A 148 -6.83 -11.41 13.48
C GLU A 148 -6.59 -11.95 14.90
N LEU A 149 -5.81 -13.01 15.04
CA LEU A 149 -5.50 -13.61 16.35
C LEU A 149 -4.02 -13.35 16.66
N GLY A 150 -3.78 -12.30 17.43
CA GLY A 150 -2.48 -11.93 17.96
C GLY A 150 -1.61 -11.14 16.98
N ASN A 151 -0.85 -10.20 17.52
CA ASN A 151 0.09 -9.36 16.80
C ASN A 151 1.54 -9.65 17.22
N GLU A 152 2.44 -9.78 16.25
CA GLU A 152 3.89 -10.01 16.46
C GLU A 152 4.18 -11.12 17.47
N VAL A 153 3.49 -12.26 17.29
CA VAL A 153 3.44 -13.34 18.27
C VAL A 153 4.79 -13.99 18.53
N GLU A 154 5.73 -13.89 17.59
CA GLU A 154 7.11 -14.34 17.77
C GLU A 154 7.85 -13.62 18.90
N GLY A 155 7.37 -12.43 19.30
CA GLY A 155 7.95 -11.62 20.37
C GLY A 155 7.41 -11.93 21.77
N TRP A 156 6.37 -12.75 21.92
CA TRP A 156 5.68 -12.93 23.20
C TRP A 156 6.50 -13.71 24.24
N ASN A 157 7.60 -14.36 23.86
CA ASN A 157 8.52 -14.95 24.84
C ASN A 157 9.25 -13.88 25.68
N LYS A 158 9.23 -12.60 25.26
CA LYS A 158 9.83 -11.48 25.98
C LYS A 158 8.91 -10.90 27.05
N ASP A 159 7.60 -11.04 26.87
CA ASP A 159 6.57 -10.51 27.75
C ASP A 159 5.27 -11.31 27.58
N GLY A 160 4.63 -11.71 28.67
CA GLY A 160 3.32 -12.39 28.67
C GLY A 160 3.30 -13.89 28.34
N ARG A 161 4.26 -14.47 27.60
CA ARG A 161 4.36 -15.93 27.40
C ARG A 161 5.63 -16.53 28.01
N SER A 162 5.67 -17.85 28.08
CA SER A 162 6.83 -18.58 28.58
C SER A 162 8.05 -18.37 27.69
N ALA A 163 9.25 -18.52 28.26
CA ALA A 163 10.51 -18.24 27.56
C ALA A 163 10.75 -19.14 26.33
N ASP A 164 10.13 -20.31 26.29
CA ASP A 164 10.15 -21.26 25.17
C ASP A 164 9.12 -20.94 24.07
N TRP A 165 8.30 -19.90 24.24
CA TRP A 165 7.32 -19.49 23.26
C TRP A 165 7.95 -19.24 21.88
N SER A 166 7.29 -19.79 20.86
CA SER A 166 7.75 -19.85 19.48
C SER A 166 6.55 -19.95 18.52
N PRO A 167 6.73 -19.66 17.22
CA PRO A 167 5.68 -19.88 16.22
C PRO A 167 5.11 -21.30 16.21
N GLU A 168 5.89 -22.32 16.58
CA GLU A 168 5.43 -23.70 16.69
C GLU A 168 4.45 -23.89 17.86
N LEU A 169 4.67 -23.21 18.97
CA LEU A 169 3.76 -23.22 20.13
C LEU A 169 2.52 -22.33 19.93
N TYR A 170 2.59 -21.37 19.00
CA TYR A 170 1.44 -20.56 18.61
C TYR A 170 0.35 -21.39 17.90
N VAL A 171 0.71 -22.36 17.06
CA VAL A 171 -0.27 -23.10 16.22
C VAL A 171 -1.34 -23.85 17.05
N PRO A 172 -0.99 -24.66 18.07
CA PRO A 172 -2.00 -25.30 18.91
C PRO A 172 -2.90 -24.30 19.65
N ASP A 173 -2.32 -23.16 20.07
CA ASP A 173 -3.05 -22.08 20.71
C ASP A 173 -4.02 -21.41 19.74
N TYR A 174 -3.57 -21.09 18.53
CA TYR A 174 -4.42 -20.54 17.48
C TYR A 174 -5.65 -21.43 17.23
N LEU A 175 -5.44 -22.74 17.07
CA LEU A 175 -6.54 -23.71 16.87
C LEU A 175 -7.51 -23.74 18.05
N LYS A 176 -6.98 -23.76 19.28
CA LYS A 176 -7.80 -23.68 20.49
C LYS A 176 -8.66 -22.43 20.51
N TYR A 177 -8.09 -21.26 20.21
CA TYR A 177 -8.84 -20.01 20.22
C TYR A 177 -9.86 -19.94 19.09
N THR A 178 -9.56 -20.49 17.90
CA THR A 178 -10.56 -20.58 16.81
C THR A 178 -11.73 -21.49 17.18
N ASP A 179 -11.52 -22.55 17.97
CA ASP A 179 -12.61 -23.43 18.43
C ASP A 179 -13.52 -22.77 19.49
N LEU A 180 -13.00 -21.80 20.24
CA LEU A 180 -13.77 -21.07 21.27
C LEU A 180 -14.83 -20.14 20.67
N PHE A 181 -14.58 -19.64 19.47
CA PHE A 181 -15.58 -18.91 18.70
C PHE A 181 -16.36 -19.94 17.89
N ASP A 182 -17.54 -20.38 18.35
CA ASP A 182 -18.36 -21.36 17.64
C ASP A 182 -18.65 -20.91 16.19
N MET A 183 -17.81 -21.37 15.27
CA MET A 183 -17.73 -20.95 13.87
C MET A 183 -18.96 -21.40 13.06
N SER A 184 -19.80 -22.29 13.62
CA SER A 184 -21.02 -22.77 12.96
C SER A 184 -22.10 -21.68 12.86
N SER A 185 -22.14 -20.74 13.81
CA SER A 185 -23.01 -19.56 13.76
C SER A 185 -22.40 -18.38 12.99
N ILE A 186 -21.12 -18.49 12.60
CA ILE A 186 -20.31 -17.43 12.00
C ILE A 186 -19.63 -17.95 10.72
N ALA A 187 -20.38 -18.68 9.88
CA ALA A 187 -19.86 -19.37 8.69
C ALA A 187 -19.11 -18.45 7.69
N THR A 188 -19.40 -17.15 7.68
CA THR A 188 -18.70 -16.15 6.85
C THR A 188 -17.28 -15.83 7.34
N LEU A 189 -16.96 -16.07 8.62
CA LEU A 189 -15.69 -15.71 9.25
C LEU A 189 -14.61 -16.79 9.03
N ALA A 190 -15.00 -18.07 8.94
CA ALA A 190 -14.09 -19.20 8.74
C ALA A 190 -13.31 -19.10 7.42
N TYR A 191 -13.93 -18.54 6.37
CA TYR A 191 -13.32 -18.39 5.06
C TYR A 191 -12.24 -17.29 5.01
N ASN A 192 -12.33 -16.28 5.89
CA ASN A 192 -11.41 -15.14 5.94
C ASN A 192 -10.27 -15.34 6.97
N LEU A 193 -10.48 -16.12 8.03
CA LEU A 193 -9.42 -16.43 9.00
C LEU A 193 -8.35 -17.38 8.44
N MET A 194 -8.76 -18.38 7.65
CA MET A 194 -7.86 -19.45 7.16
C MET A 194 -7.07 -19.10 5.88
N ASN A 195 -7.49 -18.08 5.11
CA ASN A 195 -6.84 -17.70 3.85
C ASN A 195 -5.94 -16.47 3.93
N TYR A 196 -5.88 -15.80 5.09
CA TYR A 196 -5.13 -14.57 5.29
C TYR A 196 -4.31 -14.64 6.58
N THR A 197 -3.47 -15.67 6.73
CA THR A 197 -2.34 -15.54 7.64
C THR A 197 -1.47 -14.39 7.14
N ASN A 198 -1.06 -13.52 8.07
CA ASN A 198 -0.07 -12.47 7.82
C ASN A 198 1.29 -13.11 7.48
N VAL A 199 1.43 -13.69 6.29
CA VAL A 199 2.71 -14.16 5.77
C VAL A 199 3.28 -13.07 4.87
N VAL A 200 3.79 -12.03 5.50
CA VAL A 200 5.01 -11.38 5.00
C VAL A 200 6.01 -11.34 6.16
N ASN A 201 6.36 -12.52 6.67
CA ASN A 201 7.58 -12.70 7.45
C ASN A 201 8.70 -13.09 6.48
N ARG A 202 9.55 -12.12 6.12
CA ARG A 202 10.85 -12.43 5.53
C ARG A 202 11.70 -13.05 6.63
N VAL A 203 11.97 -14.35 6.49
CA VAL A 203 13.02 -15.05 7.21
C VAL A 203 14.28 -14.18 7.17
N ARG A 204 14.69 -13.73 8.37
CA ARG A 204 15.77 -12.76 8.71
C ARG A 204 15.32 -11.29 8.85
N ASN A 205 14.96 -10.94 10.09
CA ASN A 205 15.22 -9.64 10.75
C ASN A 205 15.34 -8.42 9.85
N LYS A 206 14.27 -8.06 9.13
CA LYS A 206 13.99 -6.70 8.67
C LYS A 206 12.54 -6.66 8.20
N LEU A 207 11.66 -6.38 9.15
CA LEU A 207 10.41 -5.70 8.84
C LEU A 207 10.81 -4.42 8.08
N TYR A 208 10.44 -4.29 6.81
CA TYR A 208 10.59 -3.01 6.10
C TYR A 208 9.48 -2.05 6.59
N ILE A 209 9.45 -1.81 7.90
CA ILE A 209 8.99 -0.51 8.37
C ILE A 209 10.06 0.46 7.89
N LEU A 210 9.65 1.50 7.19
CA LEU A 210 10.44 2.72 7.05
C LEU A 210 10.62 3.37 8.44
N LEU A 211 11.32 2.71 9.37
CA LEU A 211 11.69 3.27 10.66
C LEU A 211 12.75 4.35 10.43
N GLU A 212 12.36 5.58 10.78
CA GLU A 212 13.21 6.59 11.44
C GLU A 212 14.62 6.76 10.85
N PRO A 213 14.75 7.40 9.67
CA PRO A 213 15.30 8.75 9.72
C PRO A 213 14.36 9.81 9.16
N ASN A 214 14.39 11.01 9.78
CA ASN A 214 13.93 12.24 9.14
C ASN A 214 14.53 12.34 7.73
N GLY A 215 13.69 12.57 6.72
CA GLY A 215 14.15 12.78 5.33
C GLY A 215 14.09 11.55 4.42
N ILE A 216 13.57 10.41 4.87
CA ILE A 216 13.31 9.24 4.00
C ILE A 216 11.81 8.93 3.90
N SER A 217 11.14 8.74 5.03
CA SER A 217 9.76 8.24 5.03
C SER A 217 8.70 9.30 4.67
N SER A 218 9.04 10.59 4.86
CA SER A 218 8.13 11.73 4.69
C SER A 218 8.45 12.62 3.49
N VAL A 219 9.29 12.15 2.57
CA VAL A 219 9.69 12.88 1.36
C VAL A 219 9.12 12.22 0.10
N PHE A 220 9.09 12.95 -1.01
CA PHE A 220 8.47 12.48 -2.25
C PHE A 220 9.00 11.13 -2.76
N GLY A 221 10.27 10.80 -2.53
CA GLY A 221 10.84 9.49 -2.85
C GLY A 221 10.08 8.32 -2.20
N SER A 222 9.47 8.51 -1.03
CA SER A 222 8.64 7.47 -0.41
C SER A 222 7.33 7.22 -1.16
N ALA A 223 6.82 8.20 -1.91
CA ALA A 223 5.66 8.02 -2.80
C ALA A 223 6.00 7.08 -3.97
N LEU A 224 7.17 7.27 -4.59
CA LEU A 224 7.64 6.40 -5.67
C LEU A 224 7.88 4.96 -5.18
N TRP A 225 8.51 4.83 -4.00
CA TRP A 225 8.66 3.54 -3.34
C TRP A 225 7.31 2.88 -3.02
N TYR A 226 6.34 3.63 -2.49
CA TYR A 226 5.00 3.10 -2.19
C TYR A 226 4.34 2.53 -3.44
N LEU A 227 4.43 3.25 -4.56
CA LEU A 227 3.84 2.84 -5.82
C LEU A 227 4.51 1.57 -6.37
N ASP A 228 5.84 1.56 -6.46
CA ASP A 228 6.60 0.40 -6.91
C ASP A 228 6.33 -0.82 -6.01
N TYR A 229 6.44 -0.67 -4.70
CA TYR A 229 6.24 -1.77 -3.76
C TYR A 229 4.85 -2.40 -3.89
N ASN A 230 3.79 -1.60 -4.04
CA ASN A 230 2.45 -2.13 -4.28
C ASN A 230 2.35 -2.95 -5.57
N LEU A 231 2.89 -2.44 -6.67
CA LEU A 231 2.82 -3.08 -7.98
C LEU A 231 3.74 -4.30 -8.08
N TYR A 232 4.91 -4.25 -7.43
CA TYR A 232 5.82 -5.38 -7.27
C TYR A 232 5.12 -6.53 -6.54
N ILE A 233 4.56 -6.27 -5.35
CA ILE A 233 3.87 -7.31 -4.58
C ILE A 233 2.67 -7.86 -5.35
N ALA A 234 1.90 -7.00 -6.03
CA ALA A 234 0.76 -7.41 -6.83
C ALA A 234 1.15 -8.34 -8.00
N SER A 235 2.32 -8.13 -8.59
CA SER A 235 2.75 -8.84 -9.80
C SER A 235 3.68 -10.03 -9.57
N SER A 236 4.40 -10.03 -8.44
CA SER A 236 5.49 -10.97 -8.18
C SER A 236 5.24 -11.90 -7.00
N THR A 237 4.06 -11.81 -6.35
CA THR A 237 3.74 -12.61 -5.17
C THR A 237 2.28 -13.06 -5.14
N GLU A 238 2.00 -14.06 -4.31
CA GLU A 238 0.65 -14.58 -4.02
C GLU A 238 -0.08 -13.78 -2.92
N VAL A 239 0.49 -12.66 -2.44
CA VAL A 239 -0.11 -11.85 -1.37
C VAL A 239 -1.50 -11.41 -1.79
N ALA A 240 -2.53 -11.79 -1.04
CA ALA A 240 -3.91 -11.54 -1.42
C ALA A 240 -4.41 -10.13 -1.06
N LYS A 241 -3.77 -9.45 -0.09
CA LYS A 241 -4.12 -8.08 0.31
C LYS A 241 -2.93 -7.37 0.97
N MET A 242 -2.90 -6.04 0.84
CA MET A 242 -1.90 -5.14 1.41
C MET A 242 -2.52 -4.25 2.48
N TYR A 243 -1.82 -4.07 3.61
CA TYR A 243 -2.20 -3.13 4.66
C TYR A 243 -1.01 -2.24 5.00
N PHE A 244 -1.05 -0.97 4.60
CA PHE A 244 0.02 -0.02 4.96
C PHE A 244 -0.21 0.50 6.38
N HIS A 245 0.79 0.32 7.22
CA HIS A 245 0.71 0.77 8.61
C HIS A 245 0.75 2.30 8.68
N ILE A 246 -0.17 2.88 9.45
CA ILE A 246 -0.26 4.31 9.72
C ILE A 246 -0.47 4.53 11.22
N GLY A 247 0.11 5.61 11.73
CA GLY A 247 0.00 6.02 13.12
C GLY A 247 0.46 7.46 13.30
N THR A 248 0.46 7.93 14.55
CA THR A 248 0.91 9.29 14.90
C THR A 248 1.90 9.18 16.05
N PRO A 249 3.15 9.66 15.93
CA PRO A 249 3.68 10.60 14.94
C PRO A 249 4.34 10.01 13.67
N TYR A 250 4.01 8.77 13.30
CA TYR A 250 4.80 7.99 12.32
C TYR A 250 4.95 8.68 10.95
N ARG A 251 6.21 8.80 10.49
CA ARG A 251 6.55 9.60 9.30
C ARG A 251 6.15 8.99 7.97
N TYR A 252 5.96 7.67 7.95
CA TYR A 252 5.55 6.89 6.78
C TYR A 252 4.03 6.87 6.55
N SER A 253 3.22 7.37 7.51
CA SER A 253 1.77 7.37 7.40
C SER A 253 1.29 8.11 6.15
N LEU A 254 0.24 7.65 5.47
CA LEU A 254 -0.28 8.35 4.28
C LEU A 254 -0.76 9.78 4.61
N TRP A 255 -1.28 9.98 5.83
CA TRP A 255 -1.63 11.29 6.35
C TRP A 255 -1.44 11.33 7.87
N ALA A 256 -1.45 12.53 8.44
CA ALA A 256 -1.56 12.75 9.86
C ALA A 256 -3.02 13.10 10.22
N PRO A 257 -3.55 12.59 11.35
CA PRO A 257 -4.96 12.76 11.68
C PRO A 257 -5.32 14.17 12.17
N PHE A 258 -4.33 14.95 12.59
CA PHE A 258 -4.47 16.33 13.07
C PHE A 258 -3.15 17.10 12.90
N PRO A 259 -3.19 18.44 12.80
CA PRO A 259 -1.99 19.25 12.67
C PRO A 259 -1.20 19.27 13.99
N GLY A 260 0.13 19.23 13.92
CA GLY A 260 0.97 19.34 15.10
C GLY A 260 2.45 19.12 14.82
N ALA A 261 3.32 19.70 15.65
CA ALA A 261 4.77 19.57 15.54
C ALA A 261 5.25 18.11 15.64
N ALA A 262 4.49 17.26 16.34
CA ALA A 262 4.75 15.83 16.38
C ALA A 262 4.61 15.16 15.00
N ASN A 263 3.83 15.70 14.06
CA ASN A 263 3.45 15.03 12.81
C ASN A 263 4.28 15.42 11.57
N ASP A 264 5.49 16.00 11.74
CA ASP A 264 6.36 16.46 10.61
C ASP A 264 5.66 17.51 9.71
N SER A 265 4.75 18.30 10.29
CA SER A 265 4.05 19.47 9.75
C SER A 265 3.09 19.26 8.56
N ALA A 266 3.30 18.28 7.69
CA ALA A 266 2.40 17.99 6.57
C ALA A 266 1.26 17.04 6.98
N LEU A 267 0.01 17.52 6.88
CA LEU A 267 -1.18 16.69 7.11
C LEU A 267 -1.32 15.58 6.08
N ILE A 268 -1.14 15.91 4.80
CA ILE A 268 -1.21 14.94 3.71
C ILE A 268 0.21 14.60 3.25
N ARG A 269 0.62 13.34 3.33
CA ARG A 269 2.00 12.95 3.01
C ARG A 269 2.16 12.58 1.54
N PRO A 270 3.41 12.59 1.00
CA PRO A 270 3.65 12.22 -0.39
C PRO A 270 3.11 10.83 -0.77
N THR A 271 3.20 9.85 0.14
CA THR A 271 2.69 8.48 -0.08
C THR A 271 1.19 8.44 -0.37
N TYR A 272 0.40 9.38 0.14
CA TYR A 272 -1.02 9.47 -0.20
C TYR A 272 -1.25 9.85 -1.68
N TYR A 273 -0.36 10.63 -2.28
CA TYR A 273 -0.47 10.98 -3.71
C TYR A 273 -0.16 9.77 -4.60
N ALA A 274 0.78 8.91 -4.18
CA ALA A 274 0.96 7.61 -4.82
C ALA A 274 -0.26 6.69 -4.64
N ALA A 275 -0.94 6.75 -3.48
CA ALA A 275 -2.21 6.05 -3.28
C ALA A 275 -3.32 6.58 -4.21
N LEU A 276 -3.40 7.89 -4.50
CA LEU A 276 -4.33 8.46 -5.48
C LEU A 276 -4.04 7.94 -6.90
N MET A 277 -2.77 7.90 -7.29
CA MET A 277 -2.34 7.34 -8.58
C MET A 277 -2.72 5.85 -8.69
N LEU A 278 -2.38 5.06 -7.68
CA LEU A 278 -2.72 3.63 -7.64
C LEU A 278 -4.23 3.41 -7.63
N ALA A 279 -5.01 4.22 -6.89
CA ALA A 279 -6.47 4.16 -6.91
C ALA A 279 -7.03 4.40 -8.32
N THR A 280 -6.44 5.35 -9.06
CA THR A 280 -6.83 5.64 -10.44
C THR A 280 -6.51 4.46 -11.36
N ALA A 281 -5.33 3.84 -11.21
CA ALA A 281 -4.93 2.65 -11.98
C ALA A 281 -5.83 1.43 -11.69
N LEU A 282 -6.35 1.32 -10.47
CA LEU A 282 -7.24 0.24 -10.02
C LEU A 282 -8.71 0.46 -10.37
N LYS A 283 -9.07 1.59 -10.99
CA LYS A 283 -10.45 1.91 -11.38
C LYS A 283 -11.09 0.79 -12.21
N GLY A 284 -12.28 0.37 -11.79
CA GLY A 284 -13.03 -0.74 -12.40
C GLY A 284 -12.68 -2.12 -11.83
N GLY A 285 -11.69 -2.21 -10.94
CA GLY A 285 -11.30 -3.43 -10.24
C GLY A 285 -10.69 -4.50 -11.13
N GLN A 286 -10.40 -5.66 -10.51
CA GLN A 286 -9.95 -6.89 -11.16
C GLN A 286 -8.76 -6.69 -12.12
N LYS A 287 -7.76 -5.94 -11.68
CA LYS A 287 -6.53 -5.65 -12.43
C LYS A 287 -5.50 -6.75 -12.26
N GLN A 288 -5.02 -7.32 -13.35
CA GLN A 288 -3.83 -8.18 -13.35
C GLN A 288 -2.61 -7.31 -13.62
N VAL A 289 -1.55 -7.46 -12.83
CA VAL A 289 -0.35 -6.60 -12.90
C VAL A 289 0.84 -7.43 -13.35
N PHE A 290 1.59 -6.96 -14.34
CA PHE A 290 2.82 -7.61 -14.82
C PHE A 290 3.96 -6.60 -14.91
N PRO A 291 5.16 -6.91 -14.40
CA PRO A 291 6.33 -6.10 -14.67
C PRO A 291 6.70 -6.25 -16.15
N ILE A 292 7.09 -5.16 -16.78
CA ILE A 292 7.69 -5.19 -18.12
C ILE A 292 9.20 -5.02 -18.00
N ILE A 293 9.64 -4.01 -17.25
CA ILE A 293 11.05 -3.80 -16.90
C ILE A 293 11.18 -3.65 -15.39
N GLN A 294 12.23 -4.26 -14.86
CA GLN A 294 12.68 -4.15 -13.49
C GLN A 294 14.19 -3.88 -13.46
N GLU A 295 14.56 -2.63 -13.69
CA GLU A 295 15.93 -2.12 -13.48
C GLU A 295 16.06 -1.53 -12.07
N ASP A 296 17.30 -1.33 -11.60
CA ASP A 296 17.58 -0.86 -10.23
C ASP A 296 16.82 0.43 -9.84
N HIS A 297 16.66 1.37 -10.79
CA HIS A 297 16.04 2.67 -10.55
C HIS A 297 14.94 3.02 -11.57
N LEU A 298 14.47 2.03 -12.33
CA LEU A 298 13.41 2.23 -13.31
C LEU A 298 12.57 0.96 -13.41
N VAL A 299 11.29 1.12 -13.15
CA VAL A 299 10.32 0.05 -13.27
C VAL A 299 9.13 0.54 -14.07
N TRP A 300 8.54 -0.34 -14.87
CA TRP A 300 7.21 -0.09 -15.35
C TRP A 300 6.37 -1.35 -15.44
N TYR A 301 5.09 -1.17 -15.12
CA TYR A 301 4.11 -2.22 -14.94
C TYR A 301 3.00 -2.04 -15.96
N SER A 302 2.53 -3.15 -16.52
CA SER A 302 1.29 -3.19 -17.29
C SER A 302 0.17 -3.73 -16.42
N LEU A 303 -0.97 -3.05 -16.44
CA LEU A 303 -2.18 -3.47 -15.79
C LEU A 303 -3.19 -3.89 -16.86
N TYR A 304 -3.84 -5.03 -16.65
CA TYR A 304 -4.83 -5.59 -17.56
C TYR A 304 -6.17 -5.73 -16.87
N SER A 305 -7.24 -5.52 -17.64
CA SER A 305 -8.62 -5.75 -17.22
C SER A 305 -9.25 -6.73 -18.19
N ARG A 306 -9.71 -7.88 -17.70
CA ARG A 306 -10.33 -8.95 -18.50
C ARG A 306 -9.46 -9.37 -19.70
N GLY A 307 -8.15 -9.45 -19.50
CA GLY A 307 -7.19 -9.84 -20.53
C GLY A 307 -6.77 -8.73 -21.51
N SER A 308 -7.37 -7.53 -21.45
CA SER A 308 -6.98 -6.39 -22.28
C SER A 308 -6.13 -5.39 -21.50
N LEU A 309 -5.12 -4.81 -22.16
CA LEU A 309 -4.27 -3.78 -21.56
C LEU A 309 -5.10 -2.56 -21.18
N ASP A 310 -4.96 -2.13 -19.93
CA ASP A 310 -5.83 -1.14 -19.29
C ASP A 310 -5.07 0.14 -18.96
N SER A 311 -3.86 -0.01 -18.43
CA SER A 311 -2.96 1.10 -18.15
C SER A 311 -1.51 0.64 -18.04
N ILE A 312 -0.58 1.57 -18.21
CA ILE A 312 0.84 1.39 -17.93
C ILE A 312 1.26 2.37 -16.83
N VAL A 313 2.00 1.89 -15.85
CA VAL A 313 2.61 2.72 -14.80
C VAL A 313 4.12 2.70 -14.99
N VAL A 314 4.74 3.86 -15.15
CA VAL A 314 6.20 4.01 -15.17
C VAL A 314 6.62 4.75 -13.91
N VAL A 315 7.64 4.23 -13.21
CA VAL A 315 8.22 4.85 -12.01
C VAL A 315 9.71 5.02 -12.23
N ASN A 316 10.14 6.28 -12.38
CA ASN A 316 11.55 6.63 -12.48
C ASN A 316 12.07 7.00 -11.09
N MET A 317 12.79 6.06 -10.49
CA MET A 317 13.39 6.21 -9.15
C MET A 317 14.85 6.72 -9.21
N ASN A 318 15.36 7.12 -10.39
CA ASN A 318 16.61 7.86 -10.45
C ASN A 318 16.45 9.13 -9.61
N MET A 319 17.39 9.35 -8.70
CA MET A 319 17.27 10.41 -7.71
C MET A 319 17.65 11.76 -8.32
N TYR A 320 16.67 12.66 -8.38
CA TYR A 320 16.89 14.10 -8.53
C TYR A 320 16.44 14.82 -7.27
N ASN A 321 17.29 15.71 -6.75
CA ASN A 321 16.96 16.58 -5.62
C ASN A 321 16.83 18.03 -6.10
N SER A 322 15.87 18.76 -5.53
CA SER A 322 15.61 20.17 -5.84
C SER A 322 16.79 21.11 -5.51
N THR A 323 17.73 20.64 -4.69
CA THR A 323 18.97 21.35 -4.36
C THR A 323 20.06 21.22 -5.44
N MET A 324 19.87 20.36 -6.44
CA MET A 324 20.79 20.21 -7.57
C MET A 324 20.66 21.41 -8.52
N THR A 325 21.80 21.88 -9.04
CA THR A 325 21.86 23.06 -9.92
C THR A 325 21.64 22.73 -11.40
N THR A 326 21.63 21.44 -11.76
CA THR A 326 21.37 20.97 -13.12
C THR A 326 19.87 20.83 -13.38
N PRO A 327 19.40 21.00 -14.63
CA PRO A 327 18.04 20.64 -15.00
C PRO A 327 17.75 19.17 -14.67
N CYS A 328 16.53 18.88 -14.20
CA CYS A 328 16.09 17.51 -13.93
C CYS A 328 16.20 16.67 -15.22
N PRO A 329 16.99 15.58 -15.24
CA PRO A 329 17.05 14.69 -16.39
C PRO A 329 15.71 14.02 -16.66
N SER A 330 15.55 13.44 -17.84
CA SER A 330 14.36 12.66 -18.19
C SER A 330 14.72 11.46 -19.03
N LEU A 331 14.03 10.36 -18.77
CA LEU A 331 13.99 9.20 -19.66
C LEU A 331 12.90 9.38 -20.71
N ARG A 332 13.15 8.88 -21.92
CA ARG A 332 12.29 9.09 -23.09
C ARG A 332 11.68 7.76 -23.53
N PHE A 333 10.35 7.71 -23.59
CA PHE A 333 9.61 6.51 -23.93
C PHE A 333 8.79 6.71 -25.19
N LYS A 334 9.07 5.94 -26.23
CA LYS A 334 8.23 5.90 -27.43
C LYS A 334 7.03 5.01 -27.18
N ILE A 335 5.85 5.53 -27.47
CA ILE A 335 4.58 4.82 -27.34
C ILE A 335 4.49 3.75 -28.44
N PRO A 336 4.26 2.47 -28.07
CA PRO A 336 4.10 1.39 -29.03
C PRO A 336 2.79 1.56 -29.80
N ASN A 337 2.57 0.69 -30.80
CA ASN A 337 1.35 0.73 -31.60
C ASN A 337 0.12 0.36 -30.77
N ILE A 338 -0.54 1.33 -30.13
CA ILE A 338 -1.79 1.23 -29.37
C ILE A 338 -2.86 2.02 -30.14
N LYS A 339 -3.97 1.37 -30.45
CA LYS A 339 -5.00 1.93 -31.34
C LYS A 339 -5.90 2.93 -30.62
N GLU A 340 -6.07 2.73 -29.32
CA GLU A 340 -6.90 3.53 -28.46
C GLU A 340 -6.21 4.85 -28.09
N ARG A 341 -7.02 5.86 -27.77
CA ARG A 341 -6.53 7.13 -27.23
C ARG A 341 -5.85 6.88 -25.88
N LEU A 342 -4.73 7.56 -25.66
CA LEU A 342 -3.95 7.47 -24.42
C LEU A 342 -4.03 8.79 -23.66
N SER A 343 -4.18 8.69 -22.34
CA SER A 343 -4.13 9.83 -21.42
C SER A 343 -3.04 9.62 -20.37
N VAL A 344 -2.24 10.65 -20.13
CA VAL A 344 -1.13 10.63 -19.18
C VAL A 344 -1.41 11.57 -18.03
N ARG A 345 -1.25 11.03 -16.82
CA ARG A 345 -1.23 11.78 -15.56
C ARG A 345 0.11 11.57 -14.88
N LYS A 346 0.66 12.64 -14.29
CA LYS A 346 1.99 12.61 -13.65
C LYS A 346 1.88 12.76 -12.14
N LEU A 347 2.62 11.95 -11.41
CA LEU A 347 2.93 12.10 -9.99
C LEU A 347 4.33 12.68 -9.91
N THR A 348 4.43 13.95 -9.48
CA THR A 348 5.69 14.71 -9.60
C THR A 348 5.88 15.69 -8.43
N ALA A 349 7.12 16.12 -8.22
CA ALA A 349 7.53 17.10 -7.22
C ALA A 349 8.81 17.82 -7.69
N SER A 350 9.32 18.77 -6.88
CA SER A 350 10.60 19.45 -7.19
C SER A 350 11.83 18.54 -7.05
N GLY A 351 11.71 17.40 -6.36
CA GLY A 351 12.78 16.44 -6.13
C GLY A 351 12.35 15.31 -5.19
N ALA A 352 13.17 14.26 -5.07
CA ALA A 352 12.90 13.10 -4.23
C ALA A 352 12.87 13.45 -2.73
N GLU A 353 13.63 14.44 -2.30
CA GLU A 353 13.68 14.94 -0.93
C GLU A 353 12.53 15.89 -0.56
N ALA A 354 11.69 16.26 -1.54
CA ALA A 354 10.64 17.24 -1.34
C ALA A 354 9.63 16.79 -0.27
N LYS A 355 9.43 17.63 0.74
CA LYS A 355 8.42 17.45 1.80
C LYS A 355 7.09 18.13 1.51
N THR A 356 7.03 18.95 0.47
CA THR A 356 5.85 19.69 0.01
C THR A 356 5.94 19.90 -1.51
N GLY A 357 4.91 20.46 -2.13
CA GLY A 357 4.93 20.79 -3.56
C GLY A 357 4.81 19.60 -4.51
N TYR A 358 4.52 18.41 -3.99
CA TYR A 358 4.15 17.25 -4.79
C TYR A 358 2.71 17.36 -5.30
N THR A 359 2.47 16.85 -6.50
CA THR A 359 1.15 16.89 -7.16
C THR A 359 0.83 15.55 -7.81
N TRP A 360 -0.47 15.26 -7.93
CA TRP A 360 -0.99 14.17 -8.75
C TRP A 360 -1.85 14.78 -9.86
N ALA A 361 -1.47 14.58 -11.11
CA ALA A 361 -2.11 15.21 -12.28
C ALA A 361 -2.26 16.74 -12.11
N GLY A 362 -1.25 17.41 -11.55
CA GLY A 362 -1.29 18.85 -11.27
C GLY A 362 -2.23 19.29 -10.14
N THR A 363 -2.90 18.35 -9.46
CA THR A 363 -3.75 18.63 -8.31
C THR A 363 -3.02 18.44 -6.98
N THR A 364 -3.50 19.13 -5.94
CA THR A 364 -3.06 18.97 -4.56
C THR A 364 -4.24 18.61 -3.66
N VAL A 365 -3.96 18.30 -2.39
CA VAL A 365 -4.95 17.93 -1.39
C VAL A 365 -4.86 18.94 -0.25
N ASN A 366 -5.97 19.60 0.05
CA ASN A 366 -6.04 20.59 1.13
C ASN A 366 -6.13 19.94 2.52
N ASP A 367 -6.09 20.77 3.57
CA ASP A 367 -6.11 20.33 4.97
C ASP A 367 -7.44 19.69 5.42
N GLN A 368 -8.47 19.71 4.57
CA GLN A 368 -9.73 19.01 4.77
C GLN A 368 -9.81 17.71 3.96
N GLY A 369 -8.74 17.33 3.26
CA GLY A 369 -8.67 16.14 2.41
C GLY A 369 -9.28 16.32 1.03
N GLY A 370 -9.74 17.52 0.67
CA GLY A 370 -10.29 17.81 -0.66
C GLY A 370 -9.20 17.91 -1.72
N ILE A 371 -9.40 17.24 -2.86
CA ILE A 371 -8.55 17.41 -4.05
C ILE A 371 -8.87 18.78 -4.67
N VAL A 372 -7.86 19.61 -4.87
CA VAL A 372 -7.96 21.00 -5.36
C VAL A 372 -6.98 21.24 -6.51
N GLY A 373 -7.28 22.25 -7.32
CA GLY A 373 -6.56 22.56 -8.55
C GLY A 373 -7.26 21.99 -9.79
N GLN A 374 -6.70 22.30 -10.96
CA GLN A 374 -7.20 21.78 -12.24
C GLN A 374 -6.41 20.54 -12.62
N GLU A 375 -7.11 19.43 -12.84
CA GLU A 375 -6.50 18.20 -13.34
C GLU A 375 -5.82 18.44 -14.70
N GLN A 376 -4.57 18.02 -14.78
CA GLN A 376 -3.73 18.09 -15.97
C GLN A 376 -3.63 16.70 -16.58
N ILE A 377 -4.09 16.58 -17.82
CA ILE A 377 -4.08 15.36 -18.61
C ILE A 377 -3.36 15.66 -19.93
N GLU A 378 -2.30 14.93 -20.21
CA GLU A 378 -1.60 14.97 -21.49
C GLU A 378 -2.12 13.83 -22.38
N TYR A 379 -2.67 14.16 -23.55
CA TYR A 379 -3.14 13.16 -24.51
C TYR A 379 -2.04 12.85 -25.52
N ILE A 380 -1.79 11.57 -25.75
CA ILE A 380 -0.73 11.09 -26.66
C ILE A 380 -1.26 10.00 -27.60
N GLU A 381 -0.55 9.80 -28.69
CA GLU A 381 -0.86 8.82 -29.74
C GLU A 381 0.30 7.84 -29.96
N THR A 382 0.04 6.81 -30.78
CA THR A 382 1.08 5.87 -31.21
C THR A 382 2.25 6.62 -31.85
N GLY A 383 3.48 6.29 -31.44
CA GLY A 383 4.70 6.87 -31.98
C GLY A 383 5.17 8.14 -31.28
N ASP A 384 4.33 8.76 -30.45
CA ASP A 384 4.75 9.89 -29.60
C ASP A 384 5.84 9.46 -28.62
N VAL A 385 6.59 10.44 -28.12
CA VAL A 385 7.63 10.24 -27.12
C VAL A 385 7.27 10.99 -25.85
N ILE A 386 7.02 10.25 -24.77
CA ILE A 386 6.77 10.81 -23.45
C ILE A 386 8.06 10.89 -22.64
N ASN A 387 8.27 12.02 -21.98
CA ASN A 387 9.39 12.21 -21.06
C ASN A 387 8.92 11.94 -19.62
N VAL A 388 9.70 11.14 -18.89
CA VAL A 388 9.52 10.89 -17.46
C VAL A 388 10.76 11.39 -16.75
N GLN A 389 10.59 12.42 -15.92
CA GLN A 389 11.68 13.03 -15.17
C GLN A 389 12.28 12.05 -14.15
N ASP A 390 13.52 12.29 -13.74
CA ASP A 390 14.05 11.69 -12.52
C ASP A 390 13.20 12.13 -11.33
N SER A 391 12.97 11.22 -10.38
CA SER A 391 11.99 11.41 -9.31
C SER A 391 10.57 11.72 -9.83
N GLU A 392 10.04 10.93 -10.76
CA GLU A 392 8.68 11.08 -11.30
C GLU A 392 8.03 9.71 -11.57
N ALA A 393 6.70 9.65 -11.46
CA ALA A 393 5.93 8.52 -11.99
C ALA A 393 4.81 9.00 -12.90
N ILE A 394 4.46 8.19 -13.89
CA ILE A 394 3.34 8.47 -14.81
C ILE A 394 2.38 7.29 -14.88
N LEU A 395 1.09 7.61 -15.03
CA LEU A 395 0.03 6.66 -15.36
C LEU A 395 -0.44 6.97 -16.78
N ILE A 396 -0.29 5.99 -17.68
CA ILE A 396 -0.83 6.04 -19.02
C ILE A 396 -2.09 5.18 -19.02
N SER A 397 -3.26 5.79 -19.17
CA SER A 397 -4.55 5.09 -19.27
C SER A 397 -4.93 4.90 -20.73
N ILE A 398 -5.52 3.75 -21.05
CA ILE A 398 -5.85 3.35 -22.42
C ILE A 398 -7.36 3.35 -22.60
N GLY A 399 -7.85 4.10 -23.61
CA GLY A 399 -9.28 4.13 -23.96
C GLY A 399 -10.19 4.65 -22.84
N LYS A 400 -9.62 5.44 -21.93
CA LYS A 400 -10.30 6.03 -20.78
C LYS A 400 -10.06 7.53 -20.80
N ASP A 401 -11.12 8.26 -20.47
CA ASP A 401 -11.27 9.73 -20.49
C ASP A 401 -11.94 10.28 -21.75
#